data_AF-A0A518LHB6-F1
#
_entry.id   AF-A0A518LHB6-F1
#
_cell.length_a   1.000
_cell.length_b   1.000
_cell.length_c   1.000
_cell.angle_alpha   90.00
_cell.angle_beta   90.00
_cell.angle_gamma   90.00
#
_symmetry.space_group_name_H-M   'P 1'
#
loop_
_entity.id
_entity.type
_entity.pdbx_description
1 polymer ?
#
loop_
_entity_poly.entity_id
_entity_poly.type
_entity_poly.pdbx_seq_one_letter_code
_entity_poly.pdbx_strand_id
1 'polypeptide(L)'
;MPSKWLASLGRIPWRRIASASWRAFRRTFPRVYALALTALIGYLTFAAVRYLIVSLAVESGPPAQIAALPTRLDAATLSTGRSAFAALDAAEHPRSPLAHYHRLDTWIAPDAYNDCSRSGCHAPLPHARDKELRAFLNMHASSMHCGVCHFDHQPTPLKLAWYDLKTGEPRGTPALLDAYDMVLASRTDDAASSALAPNTGQRRTRQGDTPTIDQAEADRLGRLLHEAADASGGSRGLKELARHITAVRPGSPAMDKLLNAAREELPRHFRGEYGAKLAVVDRDGNLLRGHPNTDDAKRRYLEAVERAAERNGAGASPTIRTATTSQAVDVAPRQDTGLSQAERDSLLAAVHPLRRKEPRTCTDCHRSDQSLIDFKAIGMPGPRVDALVNPVVFRMIEHIGQGRAFGLPDFMRENGSTPTSQSTETPR
;
A
#
# COMPACT_ATOMS: atom_id res chain seq x y z
N MET A 1 -44.18 86.02 -21.28
CA MET A 1 -44.24 85.33 -22.58
C MET A 1 -43.69 83.89 -22.53
N PRO A 2 -44.41 82.93 -21.91
CA PRO A 2 -44.15 81.51 -22.14
C PRO A 2 -45.40 80.82 -22.70
N SER A 3 -45.27 79.87 -23.63
CA SER A 3 -46.15 78.67 -23.76
C SER A 3 -46.24 78.06 -25.16
N LYS A 4 -45.84 78.74 -26.25
CA LYS A 4 -46.05 78.17 -27.59
C LYS A 4 -45.13 76.98 -27.94
N TRP A 5 -43.99 76.82 -27.27
CA TRP A 5 -43.02 75.73 -27.56
C TRP A 5 -43.38 74.38 -26.89
N LEU A 6 -44.07 74.40 -25.75
CA LEU A 6 -44.50 73.15 -25.06
C LEU A 6 -45.74 72.51 -25.72
N ALA A 7 -46.53 73.28 -26.48
CA ALA A 7 -47.69 72.76 -27.20
C ALA A 7 -47.32 71.96 -28.47
N SER A 8 -46.10 72.11 -29.02
CA SER A 8 -45.67 71.36 -30.21
C SER A 8 -45.03 69.99 -29.91
N LEU A 9 -44.68 69.70 -28.66
CA LEU A 9 -44.22 68.38 -28.23
C LEU A 9 -45.39 67.38 -27.99
N GLY A 10 -46.63 67.87 -27.98
CA GLY A 10 -47.84 67.10 -27.66
C GLY A 10 -48.40 66.21 -28.78
N ARG A 11 -47.73 66.06 -29.91
CA ARG A 11 -48.18 65.15 -31.01
C ARG A 11 -47.09 64.21 -31.49
N ILE A 12 -46.19 63.77 -30.61
CA ILE A 12 -45.44 62.55 -30.88
C ILE A 12 -46.49 61.43 -30.97
N PRO A 13 -46.57 60.69 -32.09
CA PRO A 13 -47.57 59.64 -32.27
C PRO A 13 -47.15 58.43 -31.44
N TRP A 14 -47.29 58.53 -30.11
CA TRP A 14 -46.98 57.48 -29.13
C TRP A 14 -47.63 56.15 -29.49
N ARG A 15 -48.82 56.18 -30.09
CA ARG A 15 -49.48 54.99 -30.64
C ARG A 15 -48.68 54.31 -31.75
N ARG A 16 -48.04 55.07 -32.64
CA ARG A 16 -47.21 54.51 -33.73
C ARG A 16 -45.90 53.93 -33.18
N ILE A 17 -45.23 54.65 -32.27
CA ILE A 17 -44.00 54.18 -31.61
C ILE A 17 -44.27 52.92 -30.79
N ALA A 18 -45.31 52.91 -29.96
CA ALA A 18 -45.71 51.74 -29.18
C ALA A 18 -46.05 50.53 -30.06
N SER A 19 -46.75 50.74 -31.19
CA SER A 19 -47.08 49.65 -32.12
C SER A 19 -45.87 49.07 -32.86
N ALA A 20 -44.85 49.88 -33.13
CA ALA A 20 -43.62 49.45 -33.77
C ALA A 20 -42.75 48.66 -32.77
N SER A 21 -42.58 49.20 -31.56
CA SER A 21 -41.85 48.52 -30.47
C SER A 21 -42.52 47.20 -30.07
N TRP A 22 -43.85 47.14 -30.01
CA TRP A 22 -44.56 45.90 -29.70
C TRP A 22 -44.40 44.82 -30.77
N ARG A 23 -44.43 45.20 -32.05
CA ARG A 23 -44.18 44.27 -33.17
C ARG A 23 -42.74 43.78 -33.20
N ALA A 24 -41.77 44.66 -32.92
CA ALA A 24 -40.37 44.26 -32.77
C ALA A 24 -40.21 43.29 -31.60
N PHE A 25 -40.75 43.62 -30.43
CA PHE A 25 -40.70 42.76 -29.25
C PHE A 25 -41.31 41.37 -29.49
N ARG A 26 -42.52 41.28 -30.07
CA ARG A 26 -43.15 39.98 -30.39
C ARG A 26 -42.36 39.14 -31.41
N ARG A 27 -41.53 39.77 -32.26
CA ARG A 27 -40.67 39.05 -33.22
C ARG A 27 -39.34 38.63 -32.60
N THR A 28 -38.77 39.45 -31.72
CA THR A 28 -37.45 39.20 -31.12
C THR A 28 -37.55 38.27 -29.92
N PHE A 29 -38.58 38.41 -29.09
CA PHE A 29 -38.73 37.63 -27.85
C PHE A 29 -38.71 36.10 -28.07
N PRO A 30 -39.45 35.51 -29.05
CA PRO A 30 -39.39 34.07 -29.28
C PRO A 30 -38.01 33.59 -29.73
N ARG A 31 -37.24 34.42 -30.45
CA ARG A 31 -35.88 34.08 -30.92
C ARG A 31 -34.88 34.10 -29.77
N VAL A 32 -34.96 35.11 -28.91
CA VAL A 32 -34.13 35.20 -27.69
C VAL A 32 -34.46 34.04 -26.76
N TYR A 33 -35.75 33.74 -26.56
CA TYR A 33 -36.20 32.60 -25.78
C TYR A 33 -35.68 31.27 -26.35
N ALA A 34 -35.80 31.05 -27.66
CA ALA A 34 -35.29 29.84 -28.33
C ALA A 34 -33.78 29.70 -28.17
N LEU A 35 -33.00 30.78 -28.38
CA LEU A 35 -31.55 30.76 -28.18
C LEU A 35 -31.18 30.46 -26.72
N ALA A 36 -31.86 31.08 -25.75
CA ALA A 36 -31.65 30.81 -24.33
C ALA A 36 -31.97 29.35 -23.98
N LEU A 37 -33.06 28.81 -24.51
CA LEU A 37 -33.45 27.42 -24.31
C LEU A 37 -32.45 26.45 -24.95
N THR A 38 -31.98 26.72 -26.18
CA THR A 38 -30.94 25.93 -26.85
C THR A 38 -29.63 25.97 -26.06
N ALA A 39 -29.22 27.13 -25.57
CA ALA A 39 -28.02 27.26 -24.73
C ALA A 39 -28.17 26.49 -23.41
N LEU A 40 -29.34 26.54 -22.76
CA LEU A 40 -29.63 25.79 -21.55
C LEU A 40 -29.58 24.28 -21.81
N ILE A 41 -30.24 23.79 -22.87
CA ILE A 41 -30.21 22.37 -23.25
C ILE A 41 -28.77 21.95 -23.54
N GLY A 42 -28.02 22.72 -24.34
CA GLY A 42 -26.63 22.44 -24.65
C GLY A 42 -25.74 22.37 -23.41
N TYR A 43 -25.92 23.28 -22.45
CA TYR A 43 -25.21 23.26 -21.17
C TYR A 43 -25.57 22.02 -20.34
N LEU A 44 -26.85 21.68 -20.23
CA LEU A 44 -27.30 20.50 -19.47
C LEU A 44 -26.80 19.20 -20.11
N THR A 45 -26.83 19.10 -21.44
CA THR A 45 -26.25 17.96 -22.17
C THR A 45 -24.75 17.87 -21.93
N PHE A 46 -24.02 19.00 -22.02
CA PHE A 46 -22.60 19.02 -21.72
C PHE A 46 -22.31 18.60 -20.27
N ALA A 47 -23.07 19.11 -19.30
CA ALA A 47 -22.93 18.75 -17.90
C ALA A 47 -23.19 17.25 -17.65
N ALA A 48 -24.23 16.70 -18.28
CA ALA A 48 -24.57 15.27 -18.19
C ALA A 48 -23.50 14.38 -18.83
N VAL A 49 -23.01 14.74 -20.03
CA VAL A 49 -21.93 14.01 -20.72
C VAL A 49 -20.63 14.10 -19.93
N ARG A 50 -20.26 15.29 -19.44
CA ARG A 50 -19.08 15.48 -18.59
C ARG A 50 -19.20 14.66 -17.32
N TYR A 51 -20.36 14.66 -16.66
CA TYR A 51 -20.61 13.85 -15.48
C TYR A 51 -20.43 12.37 -15.82
N LEU A 52 -21.03 11.89 -16.91
CA LEU A 52 -20.90 10.50 -17.35
C LEU A 52 -19.44 10.12 -17.65
N ILE A 53 -18.69 10.97 -18.37
CA ILE A 53 -17.27 10.74 -18.67
C ILE A 53 -16.45 10.71 -17.38
N VAL A 54 -16.64 11.67 -16.47
CA VAL A 54 -15.90 11.70 -15.21
C VAL A 54 -16.26 10.50 -14.34
N SER A 55 -17.53 10.13 -14.24
CA SER A 55 -17.99 9.01 -13.41
C SER A 55 -17.62 7.64 -13.98
N LEU A 56 -17.50 7.49 -15.30
CA LEU A 56 -17.16 6.21 -15.94
C LEU A 56 -15.68 6.05 -16.28
N ALA A 57 -15.00 7.14 -16.66
CA ALA A 57 -13.62 7.09 -17.15
C ALA A 57 -12.58 7.51 -16.10
N VAL A 58 -12.98 8.23 -15.06
CA VAL A 58 -12.09 8.54 -13.94
C VAL A 58 -12.42 7.54 -12.84
N GLU A 59 -11.59 6.51 -12.69
CA GLU A 59 -11.64 5.67 -11.49
C GLU A 59 -11.61 6.61 -10.28
N SER A 60 -12.65 6.57 -9.46
CA SER A 60 -12.64 7.24 -8.17
C SER A 60 -11.42 6.68 -7.44
N GLY A 61 -10.38 7.52 -7.33
CA GLY A 61 -9.13 7.14 -6.69
C GLY A 61 -9.37 6.62 -5.27
N PRO A 62 -8.33 6.08 -4.62
CA PRO A 62 -8.48 5.54 -3.27
C PRO A 62 -9.16 6.59 -2.36
N PRO A 63 -10.08 6.16 -1.48
CA PRO A 63 -10.83 7.07 -0.63
C PRO A 63 -9.89 8.01 0.13
N ALA A 64 -10.30 9.25 0.39
CA ALA A 64 -9.43 10.30 0.91
C ALA A 64 -8.67 9.90 2.18
N GLN A 65 -9.24 9.00 2.98
CA GLN A 65 -8.56 8.37 4.11
C GLN A 65 -7.23 7.73 3.68
N ILE A 66 -7.22 6.94 2.61
CA ILE A 66 -6.02 6.26 2.10
C ILE A 66 -5.09 7.25 1.37
N ALA A 67 -5.65 8.14 0.53
CA ALA A 67 -4.86 9.05 -0.29
C ALA A 67 -4.19 10.19 0.52
N ALA A 68 -4.79 10.63 1.63
CA ALA A 68 -4.27 11.69 2.48
C ALA A 68 -3.20 11.23 3.47
N LEU A 69 -2.82 9.94 3.44
CA LEU A 69 -1.74 9.44 4.26
C LEU A 69 -0.40 10.03 3.79
N PRO A 70 0.34 10.74 4.66
CA PRO A 70 1.63 11.29 4.30
C PRO A 70 2.58 10.14 3.97
N THR A 71 3.20 10.17 2.79
CA THR A 71 4.14 9.12 2.36
C THR A 71 5.53 9.28 3.00
N ARG A 72 5.75 10.35 3.77
CA ARG A 72 7.00 10.64 4.47
C ARG A 72 6.74 11.27 5.84
N LEU A 73 7.52 10.85 6.83
CA LEU A 73 7.64 11.48 8.14
C LEU A 73 8.72 12.58 8.05
N ASP A 74 8.34 13.77 7.61
CA ASP A 74 9.18 14.95 7.67
C ASP A 74 8.76 15.89 8.82
N ALA A 75 9.52 16.97 9.03
CA ALA A 75 9.23 17.94 10.08
C ALA A 75 7.82 18.57 9.94
N ALA A 76 7.33 18.74 8.70
CA ALA A 76 6.00 19.29 8.45
C ALA A 76 4.92 18.28 8.85
N THR A 77 5.05 17.01 8.46
CA THR A 77 4.17 15.91 8.88
C THR A 77 4.15 15.76 10.40
N LEU A 78 5.31 15.84 11.06
CA LEU A 78 5.42 15.75 12.53
C LEU A 78 4.81 16.95 13.26
N SER A 79 4.81 18.12 12.64
CA SER A 79 4.17 19.33 13.19
C SER A 79 2.65 19.38 12.98
N THR A 80 2.13 18.52 12.10
CA THR A 80 0.70 18.46 11.77
C THR A 80 -0.04 17.70 12.87
N GLY A 81 -1.11 18.29 13.42
CA GLY A 81 -1.93 17.63 14.43
C GLY A 81 -2.54 16.32 13.94
N ARG A 82 -2.62 15.31 14.82
CA ARG A 82 -3.12 13.95 14.50
C ARG A 82 -4.48 13.95 13.78
N SER A 83 -5.38 14.84 14.16
CA SER A 83 -6.72 14.98 13.58
C SER A 83 -6.73 15.38 12.11
N ALA A 84 -5.59 15.82 11.56
CA ALA A 84 -5.46 16.07 10.13
C ALA A 84 -5.34 14.78 9.30
N PHE A 85 -5.10 13.63 9.93
CA PHE A 85 -4.90 12.36 9.24
C PHE A 85 -6.11 11.44 9.40
N ALA A 86 -7.14 11.63 8.57
CA ALA A 86 -8.40 10.89 8.63
C ALA A 86 -8.25 9.35 8.60
N ALA A 87 -7.19 8.81 7.96
CA ALA A 87 -6.92 7.37 7.99
C ALA A 87 -6.41 6.85 9.33
N LEU A 88 -5.73 7.69 10.13
CA LEU A 88 -5.39 7.29 11.49
C LEU A 88 -6.69 7.09 12.26
N ASP A 89 -7.65 8.01 12.17
CA ASP A 89 -8.92 7.89 12.89
C ASP A 89 -9.79 6.70 12.44
N ALA A 90 -9.59 6.16 11.23
CA ALA A 90 -10.29 4.98 10.72
C ALA A 90 -9.74 3.64 11.26
N ALA A 91 -8.52 3.60 11.81
CA ALA A 91 -7.98 2.38 12.41
C ALA A 91 -8.56 2.20 13.82
N GLU A 92 -9.11 1.02 14.16
CA GLU A 92 -9.67 0.78 15.51
C GLU A 92 -8.65 0.92 16.66
N HIS A 93 -7.35 0.98 16.33
CA HIS A 93 -6.27 1.29 17.27
C HIS A 93 -5.16 2.12 16.59
N PRO A 94 -5.36 3.43 16.34
CA PRO A 94 -4.37 4.23 15.66
C PRO A 94 -3.24 4.55 16.64
N ARG A 95 -2.15 3.79 16.54
CA ARG A 95 -0.89 4.21 17.13
C ARG A 95 -0.25 5.22 16.17
N SER A 96 -0.39 6.50 16.49
CA SER A 96 0.40 7.56 15.88
C SER A 96 1.76 7.67 16.61
N PRO A 97 2.90 7.80 15.90
CA PRO A 97 3.17 7.34 14.55
C PRO A 97 3.52 5.84 14.57
N LEU A 98 3.26 5.15 13.45
CA LEU A 98 3.66 3.75 13.20
C LEU A 98 5.17 3.48 13.42
N ALA A 99 5.97 4.54 13.57
CA ALA A 99 7.40 4.54 13.86
C ALA A 99 7.82 3.87 15.18
N HIS A 100 6.91 3.67 16.14
CA HIS A 100 7.34 3.31 17.50
C HIS A 100 7.72 1.84 17.72
N TYR A 101 7.16 0.90 16.95
CA TYR A 101 7.46 -0.53 17.07
C TYR A 101 8.32 -1.08 15.93
N HIS A 102 8.24 -0.43 14.77
CA HIS A 102 9.20 -0.61 13.69
C HIS A 102 9.64 0.80 13.36
N ARG A 103 10.91 1.15 13.64
CA ARG A 103 11.53 2.37 13.13
C ARG A 103 11.64 2.27 11.61
N LEU A 104 10.50 2.34 10.94
CA LEU A 104 10.43 2.62 9.53
C LEU A 104 10.56 4.13 9.46
N ASP A 105 11.72 4.60 9.03
CA ASP A 105 11.98 6.02 8.77
C ASP A 105 11.09 6.54 7.60
N THR A 106 10.44 5.60 6.90
CA THR A 106 9.62 5.73 5.71
C THR A 106 8.20 5.21 5.99
N TRP A 107 7.21 5.78 5.30
CA TRP A 107 5.81 5.40 5.46
C TRP A 107 5.45 4.19 4.57
N ILE A 108 4.43 3.42 4.94
CA ILE A 108 3.89 2.33 4.11
C ILE A 108 3.19 2.94 2.90
N ALA A 109 3.72 2.70 1.70
CA ALA A 109 3.13 3.23 0.47
C ALA A 109 1.66 2.78 0.35
N PRO A 110 0.72 3.73 0.16
CA PRO A 110 -0.68 3.38 -0.05
C PRO A 110 -0.82 2.55 -1.32
N ASP A 111 -1.72 1.60 -1.28
CA ASP A 111 -1.98 0.66 -2.35
C ASP A 111 -3.37 0.92 -2.89
N ALA A 112 -3.42 1.79 -3.90
CA ALA A 112 -4.67 2.22 -4.52
C ALA A 112 -5.41 1.08 -5.24
N TYR A 113 -4.72 -0.04 -5.47
CA TYR A 113 -5.19 -1.13 -6.30
C TYR A 113 -5.62 -2.35 -5.49
N ASN A 114 -5.49 -2.32 -4.17
CA ASN A 114 -5.97 -3.38 -3.29
C ASN A 114 -7.46 -3.18 -2.96
N ASP A 115 -8.32 -3.99 -3.57
CA ASP A 115 -9.77 -3.88 -3.45
C ASP A 115 -10.28 -4.17 -2.03
N CYS A 116 -9.56 -4.99 -1.26
CA CYS A 116 -9.92 -5.23 0.15
C CYS A 116 -9.86 -3.93 0.95
N SER A 117 -8.85 -3.09 0.70
CA SER A 117 -8.71 -1.79 1.36
C SER A 117 -9.50 -0.67 0.68
N ARG A 118 -9.57 -0.65 -0.66
CA ARG A 118 -10.27 0.38 -1.45
C ARG A 118 -11.78 0.37 -1.22
N SER A 119 -12.36 -0.80 -0.97
CA SER A 119 -13.79 -0.93 -0.64
C SER A 119 -14.17 -0.26 0.69
N GLY A 120 -13.20 0.14 1.51
CA GLY A 120 -13.45 0.69 2.84
C GLY A 120 -13.84 -0.37 3.87
N CYS A 121 -13.93 -1.65 3.47
CA CYS A 121 -14.25 -2.76 4.38
C CYS A 121 -13.08 -3.14 5.29
N HIS A 122 -11.83 -2.96 4.83
CA HIS A 122 -10.62 -3.26 5.59
C HIS A 122 -9.65 -2.09 5.66
N ALA A 123 -8.93 -2.00 6.77
CA ALA A 123 -7.74 -1.16 6.84
C ALA A 123 -6.60 -1.79 6.01
N PRO A 124 -5.70 -0.98 5.43
CA PRO A 124 -4.54 -1.49 4.67
C PRO A 124 -3.50 -2.19 5.55
N LEU A 125 -3.62 -2.09 6.89
CA LEU A 125 -2.74 -2.72 7.86
C LEU A 125 -3.45 -3.89 8.55
N PRO A 126 -2.78 -5.04 8.69
CA PRO A 126 -3.28 -6.20 9.43
C PRO A 126 -3.75 -5.86 10.85
N HIS A 127 -4.79 -6.58 11.30
CA HIS A 127 -5.48 -6.33 12.56
C HIS A 127 -5.50 -7.56 13.49
N ALA A 128 -4.37 -8.27 13.65
CA ALA A 128 -4.30 -9.41 14.58
C ALA A 128 -4.48 -8.99 16.05
N ARG A 129 -5.11 -9.82 16.88
CA ARG A 129 -5.34 -9.52 18.31
C ARG A 129 -4.01 -9.28 19.04
N ASP A 130 -3.06 -10.18 18.86
CA ASP A 130 -1.72 -10.08 19.46
C ASP A 130 -0.90 -8.99 18.77
N LYS A 131 -0.38 -8.06 19.57
CA LYS A 131 0.37 -6.90 19.06
C LYS A 131 1.66 -7.32 18.36
N GLU A 132 2.32 -8.37 18.83
CA GLU A 132 3.54 -8.93 18.28
C GLU A 132 3.27 -9.49 16.89
N LEU A 133 2.25 -10.35 16.76
CA LEU A 133 1.85 -10.90 15.46
C LEU A 133 1.41 -9.80 14.50
N ARG A 134 0.63 -8.83 14.98
CA ARG A 134 0.20 -7.67 14.19
C ARG A 134 1.38 -6.88 13.63
N ALA A 135 2.40 -6.63 14.46
CA ALA A 135 3.61 -5.92 14.07
C ALA A 135 4.32 -6.64 12.90
N PHE A 136 4.51 -7.96 13.02
CA PHE A 136 5.09 -8.76 11.93
C PHE A 136 4.23 -8.81 10.66
N LEU A 137 2.91 -8.92 10.80
CA LEU A 137 2.01 -8.89 9.64
C LEU A 137 2.01 -7.53 8.95
N ASN A 138 2.15 -6.43 9.68
CA ASN A 138 2.26 -5.09 9.08
C ASN A 138 3.45 -4.98 8.13
N MET A 139 4.54 -5.71 8.39
CA MET A 139 5.66 -5.77 7.43
C MET A 139 5.24 -6.42 6.11
N HIS A 140 4.39 -7.45 6.12
CA HIS A 140 3.94 -8.12 4.90
C HIS A 140 3.05 -7.21 4.04
N ALA A 141 2.22 -6.39 4.67
CA ALA A 141 1.31 -5.48 3.97
C ALA A 141 2.03 -4.47 3.06
N SER A 142 3.31 -4.22 3.30
CA SER A 142 4.13 -3.34 2.46
C SER A 142 4.58 -4.00 1.14
N SER A 143 4.73 -5.33 1.09
CA SER A 143 5.25 -6.06 -0.07
C SER A 143 4.30 -7.11 -0.66
N MET A 144 3.15 -7.38 -0.01
CA MET A 144 2.20 -8.39 -0.43
C MET A 144 0.76 -7.86 -0.42
N HIS A 145 -0.01 -8.27 -1.42
CA HIS A 145 -1.44 -8.09 -1.48
C HIS A 145 -2.15 -9.00 -0.45
N CYS A 146 -3.26 -8.55 0.12
CA CYS A 146 -4.01 -9.31 1.13
C CYS A 146 -4.42 -10.72 0.65
N GLY A 147 -4.69 -10.85 -0.65
CA GLY A 147 -5.05 -12.11 -1.30
C GLY A 147 -3.96 -13.18 -1.27
N VAL A 148 -2.70 -12.84 -1.00
CA VAL A 148 -1.62 -13.84 -0.84
C VAL A 148 -1.87 -14.71 0.40
N CYS A 149 -2.35 -14.11 1.50
CA CYS A 149 -2.57 -14.81 2.76
C CYS A 149 -4.03 -15.25 2.96
N HIS A 150 -4.99 -14.48 2.48
CA HIS A 150 -6.40 -14.68 2.85
C HIS A 150 -7.21 -15.51 1.87
N PHE A 151 -6.77 -15.63 0.63
CA PHE A 151 -7.52 -16.34 -0.39
C PHE A 151 -7.14 -17.82 -0.43
N ASP A 152 -8.14 -18.65 -0.70
CA ASP A 152 -8.00 -20.09 -0.80
C ASP A 152 -7.60 -20.46 -2.21
N HIS A 153 -6.28 -20.54 -2.41
CA HIS A 153 -5.68 -20.75 -3.71
C HIS A 153 -5.13 -22.15 -3.87
N GLN A 154 -5.25 -22.66 -5.08
CA GLN A 154 -4.44 -23.75 -5.62
C GLN A 154 -3.96 -23.35 -7.02
N PRO A 155 -2.73 -23.73 -7.43
CA PRO A 155 -1.82 -24.72 -6.80
C PRO A 155 -0.79 -24.13 -5.80
N THR A 156 -0.01 -25.03 -5.18
CA THR A 156 1.22 -24.72 -4.42
C THR A 156 2.44 -25.18 -5.24
N PRO A 157 3.49 -24.35 -5.43
CA PRO A 157 3.60 -22.96 -4.99
C PRO A 157 2.59 -22.04 -5.68
N LEU A 158 2.24 -20.94 -5.01
CA LEU A 158 1.39 -19.89 -5.57
C LEU A 158 2.07 -19.27 -6.78
N LYS A 159 1.32 -19.04 -7.86
CA LYS A 159 1.76 -18.18 -8.95
C LYS A 159 1.63 -16.74 -8.47
N LEU A 160 2.74 -16.04 -8.36
CA LEU A 160 2.79 -14.65 -7.90
C LEU A 160 3.44 -13.77 -8.96
N ALA A 161 3.00 -12.52 -9.03
CA ALA A 161 3.65 -11.49 -9.84
C ALA A 161 3.71 -10.17 -9.06
N TRP A 162 4.73 -9.38 -9.36
CA TRP A 162 4.81 -8.01 -8.87
C TRP A 162 3.86 -7.13 -9.67
N TYR A 163 3.21 -6.19 -8.99
CA TYR A 163 2.49 -5.10 -9.64
C TYR A 163 2.92 -3.76 -9.05
N ASP A 164 2.90 -2.75 -9.90
CA ASP A 164 3.30 -1.39 -9.54
C ASP A 164 2.22 -0.72 -8.68
N LEU A 165 2.62 -0.05 -7.58
CA LEU A 165 1.65 0.60 -6.70
C LEU A 165 1.07 1.89 -7.27
N LYS A 166 1.68 2.48 -8.32
CA LYS A 166 1.21 3.70 -8.98
C LYS A 166 0.31 3.42 -10.16
N THR A 167 0.52 2.32 -10.88
CA THR A 167 -0.26 1.98 -12.09
C THR A 167 -1.17 0.78 -11.90
N GLY A 168 -0.90 -0.07 -10.90
CA GLY A 168 -1.64 -1.31 -10.67
C GLY A 168 -1.32 -2.42 -11.67
N GLU A 169 -0.43 -2.15 -12.63
CA GLU A 169 -0.08 -3.05 -13.72
C GLU A 169 0.97 -4.08 -13.27
N PRO A 170 0.96 -5.29 -13.84
CA PRO A 170 2.04 -6.24 -13.67
C PRO A 170 3.39 -5.61 -14.04
N ARG A 171 4.42 -5.91 -13.27
CA ARG A 171 5.80 -5.49 -13.56
C ARG A 171 6.78 -6.61 -13.26
N GLY A 172 7.99 -6.44 -13.77
CA GLY A 172 9.12 -7.27 -13.38
C GLY A 172 9.53 -7.02 -11.91
N THR A 173 10.64 -7.64 -11.55
CA THR A 173 11.27 -7.48 -10.24
C THR A 173 11.44 -5.99 -9.88
N PRO A 174 11.19 -5.59 -8.62
CA PRO A 174 11.48 -4.26 -8.14
C PRO A 174 12.94 -3.86 -8.32
N ALA A 175 13.18 -2.59 -8.67
CA ALA A 175 14.53 -2.08 -8.97
C ALA A 175 15.53 -2.32 -7.84
N LEU A 176 15.07 -2.27 -6.58
CA LEU A 176 15.90 -2.55 -5.40
C LEU A 176 16.43 -4.01 -5.38
N LEU A 177 15.60 -4.97 -5.78
CA LEU A 177 15.98 -6.39 -5.82
C LEU A 177 16.88 -6.67 -7.02
N ASP A 178 16.58 -6.09 -8.19
CA ASP A 178 17.45 -6.17 -9.37
C ASP A 178 18.83 -5.54 -9.11
N ALA A 179 18.89 -4.40 -8.43
CA ALA A 179 20.14 -3.76 -8.02
C ALA A 179 20.96 -4.68 -7.11
N TYR A 180 20.30 -5.33 -6.14
CA TYR A 180 20.99 -6.24 -5.24
C TYR A 180 21.50 -7.49 -5.95
N ASP A 181 20.70 -8.08 -6.85
CA ASP A 181 21.13 -9.22 -7.66
C ASP A 181 22.36 -8.86 -8.51
N MET A 182 22.35 -7.69 -9.15
CA MET A 182 23.48 -7.18 -9.93
C MET A 182 24.75 -6.98 -9.08
N VAL A 183 24.59 -6.43 -7.87
CA VAL A 183 25.69 -6.26 -6.92
C VAL A 183 26.22 -7.60 -6.40
N LEU A 184 25.39 -8.62 -6.29
CA LEU A 184 25.82 -9.98 -5.94
C LEU A 184 26.54 -10.67 -7.10
N ALA A 185 26.03 -10.53 -8.32
CA ALA A 185 26.63 -11.09 -9.52
C ALA A 185 28.03 -10.53 -9.83
N SER A 186 28.30 -9.27 -9.44
CA SER A 186 29.64 -8.67 -9.56
C SER A 186 30.71 -9.28 -8.65
N ARG A 187 30.35 -10.23 -7.77
CA ARG A 187 31.32 -10.96 -6.94
C ARG A 187 31.81 -12.18 -7.69
N THR A 188 33.03 -12.15 -8.22
CA THR A 188 33.71 -13.42 -8.56
C THR A 188 34.06 -14.13 -7.28
N ASP A 189 33.45 -15.28 -7.05
CA ASP A 189 34.04 -16.60 -6.80
C ASP A 189 35.29 -16.81 -5.92
N ASP A 190 36.01 -15.78 -5.46
CA ASP A 190 37.20 -15.95 -4.63
C ASP A 190 36.87 -16.48 -3.23
N ALA A 191 35.67 -16.16 -2.70
CA ALA A 191 35.27 -16.65 -1.39
C ALA A 191 34.64 -18.05 -1.39
N ALA A 192 33.91 -18.41 -2.45
CA ALA A 192 33.31 -19.74 -2.58
C ALA A 192 34.39 -20.80 -2.88
N SER A 193 35.44 -20.41 -3.61
CA SER A 193 36.58 -21.29 -3.91
C SER A 193 37.53 -21.48 -2.72
N SER A 194 37.56 -20.55 -1.76
CA SER A 194 38.50 -20.60 -0.63
C SER A 194 38.01 -21.44 0.56
N ALA A 195 36.71 -21.78 0.66
CA ALA A 195 36.17 -22.54 1.79
C ALA A 195 36.16 -24.07 1.61
N LEU A 196 36.38 -24.57 0.38
CA LEU A 196 36.26 -26.01 0.04
C LEU A 196 37.49 -26.61 -0.65
N ALA A 197 38.52 -25.83 -0.99
CA ALA A 197 39.73 -26.37 -1.59
C ALA A 197 40.73 -26.84 -0.50
N PRO A 198 41.03 -28.15 -0.38
CA PRO A 198 42.09 -28.63 0.49
C PRO A 198 43.42 -28.02 0.04
N ASN A 199 44.18 -27.59 1.05
CA ASN A 199 45.45 -26.87 1.03
C ASN A 199 46.52 -27.57 0.17
N THR A 200 46.38 -27.52 -1.16
CA THR A 200 47.38 -27.99 -2.12
C THR A 200 48.16 -26.75 -2.54
N GLY A 201 49.41 -26.64 -2.07
CA GLY A 201 50.27 -25.44 -2.11
C GLY A 201 50.65 -24.88 -3.49
N GLN A 202 49.80 -25.03 -4.51
CA GLN A 202 49.97 -24.43 -5.82
C GLN A 202 49.26 -23.08 -5.87
N ARG A 203 50.00 -22.04 -5.47
CA ARG A 203 49.63 -20.63 -5.60
C ARG A 203 49.53 -20.26 -7.09
N ARG A 204 48.41 -20.58 -7.74
CA ARG A 204 48.11 -20.11 -9.10
C ARG A 204 47.91 -18.60 -9.03
N THR A 205 48.86 -17.84 -9.57
CA THR A 205 48.69 -16.41 -9.87
C THR A 205 47.69 -16.27 -11.02
N ARG A 206 46.40 -16.32 -10.70
CA ARG A 206 45.31 -16.02 -11.64
C ARG A 206 45.20 -14.50 -11.76
N GLN A 207 46.17 -13.93 -12.47
CA GLN A 207 46.20 -12.54 -12.87
C GLN A 207 45.44 -12.45 -14.20
N GLY A 208 44.16 -12.06 -14.18
CA GLY A 208 43.42 -11.88 -15.44
C GLY A 208 41.95 -11.53 -15.32
N ASP A 209 41.17 -12.23 -14.51
CA ASP A 209 39.70 -12.14 -14.60
C ASP A 209 39.12 -11.49 -13.35
N THR A 210 39.41 -10.21 -13.13
CA THR A 210 38.62 -9.41 -12.19
C THR A 210 37.27 -9.15 -12.86
N PRO A 211 36.13 -9.59 -12.29
CA PRO A 211 34.80 -9.31 -12.81
C PRO A 211 34.51 -7.85 -12.51
N THR A 212 34.98 -7.03 -13.41
CA THR A 212 34.69 -5.61 -13.34
C THR A 212 33.35 -5.45 -14.01
N ILE A 213 32.37 -4.92 -13.28
CA ILE A 213 31.19 -4.37 -13.96
C ILE A 213 31.71 -3.39 -15.00
N ASP A 214 31.15 -3.38 -16.20
CA ASP A 214 31.51 -2.38 -17.20
C ASP A 214 30.80 -1.03 -16.93
N GLN A 215 31.04 -0.03 -17.77
CA GLN A 215 30.41 1.29 -17.59
C GLN A 215 28.89 1.23 -17.79
N ALA A 216 28.40 0.43 -18.75
CA ALA A 216 26.98 0.30 -19.01
C ALA A 216 26.25 -0.38 -17.85
N GLU A 217 26.90 -1.36 -17.23
CA GLU A 217 26.45 -2.02 -16.01
C GLU A 217 26.46 -1.09 -14.80
N ALA A 218 27.51 -0.28 -14.62
CA ALA A 218 27.55 0.75 -13.59
C ALA A 218 26.43 1.79 -13.77
N ASP A 219 26.19 2.25 -14.99
CA ASP A 219 25.11 3.17 -15.32
C ASP A 219 23.73 2.55 -15.06
N ARG A 220 23.55 1.26 -15.39
CA ARG A 220 22.32 0.51 -15.11
C ARG A 220 22.10 0.38 -13.61
N LEU A 221 23.12 0.00 -12.84
CA LEU A 221 23.05 -0.08 -11.39
C LEU A 221 22.68 1.28 -10.77
N GLY A 222 23.30 2.36 -11.25
CA GLY A 222 22.96 3.73 -10.84
C GLY A 222 21.48 4.07 -11.07
N ARG A 223 20.91 3.72 -12.25
CA ARG A 223 19.47 3.93 -12.53
C ARG A 223 18.58 3.12 -11.60
N LEU A 224 18.87 1.83 -11.40
CA LEU A 224 18.10 0.97 -10.49
C LEU A 224 18.12 1.51 -9.05
N LEU A 225 19.25 2.00 -8.57
CA LEU A 225 19.38 2.61 -7.25
C LEU A 225 18.60 3.92 -7.12
N HIS A 226 18.55 4.74 -8.18
CA HIS A 226 17.71 5.93 -8.21
C HIS A 226 16.22 5.58 -8.17
N GLU A 227 15.77 4.62 -8.97
CA GLU A 227 14.38 4.14 -8.97
C GLU A 227 13.99 3.55 -7.61
N ALA A 228 14.88 2.72 -7.03
CA ALA A 228 14.72 2.19 -5.68
C ALA A 228 14.63 3.31 -4.64
N ALA A 229 15.47 4.34 -4.74
CA ALA A 229 15.42 5.47 -3.84
C ALA A 229 14.08 6.19 -3.91
N ASP A 230 13.55 6.43 -5.12
CA ASP A 230 12.27 7.10 -5.30
C ASP A 230 11.08 6.25 -4.82
N ALA A 231 11.15 4.92 -4.97
CA ALA A 231 10.20 3.98 -4.37
C ALA A 231 10.27 3.99 -2.83
N SER A 232 11.45 4.14 -2.25
CA SER A 232 11.74 4.29 -0.81
C SER A 232 11.54 5.72 -0.28
N GLY A 233 10.62 6.50 -0.86
CA GLY A 233 10.35 7.86 -0.39
C GLY A 233 11.55 8.81 -0.52
N GLY A 234 12.44 8.59 -1.48
CA GLY A 234 13.63 9.42 -1.72
C GLY A 234 14.79 9.14 -0.76
N SER A 235 15.07 7.87 -0.45
CA SER A 235 16.19 7.45 0.42
C SER A 235 17.52 8.12 0.04
N ARG A 236 18.11 8.86 0.97
CA ARG A 236 19.37 9.60 0.74
C ARG A 236 20.53 8.64 0.48
N GLY A 237 20.64 7.56 1.25
CA GLY A 237 21.71 6.57 1.11
C GLY A 237 21.74 5.95 -0.29
N LEU A 238 20.56 5.56 -0.81
CA LEU A 238 20.44 5.01 -2.15
C LEU A 238 20.78 6.05 -3.25
N LYS A 239 20.36 7.32 -3.10
CA LYS A 239 20.70 8.40 -4.05
C LYS A 239 22.21 8.71 -4.06
N GLU A 240 22.84 8.75 -2.89
CA GLU A 240 24.28 9.00 -2.79
C GLU A 240 25.08 7.84 -3.38
N LEU A 241 24.68 6.60 -3.10
CA LEU A 241 25.29 5.40 -3.66
C LEU A 241 25.16 5.36 -5.19
N ALA A 242 23.96 5.65 -5.73
CA ALA A 242 23.72 5.74 -7.17
C ALA A 242 24.67 6.73 -7.85
N ARG A 243 24.75 7.96 -7.31
CA ARG A 243 25.63 9.02 -7.82
C ARG A 243 27.11 8.64 -7.76
N HIS A 244 27.56 7.98 -6.69
CA HIS A 244 28.96 7.58 -6.57
C HIS A 244 29.31 6.44 -7.52
N ILE A 245 28.42 5.46 -7.70
CA ILE A 245 28.64 4.35 -8.63
C ILE A 245 28.76 4.86 -10.07
N THR A 246 27.91 5.79 -10.51
CA THR A 246 28.00 6.33 -11.88
C THR A 246 29.19 7.27 -12.09
N ALA A 247 29.73 7.88 -11.03
CA ALA A 247 30.87 8.78 -11.11
C ALA A 247 32.24 8.07 -11.08
N VAL A 248 32.30 6.83 -10.60
CA VAL A 248 33.56 6.09 -10.40
C VAL A 248 33.86 5.21 -11.60
N ARG A 249 35.11 5.23 -12.06
CA ARG A 249 35.58 4.38 -13.17
C ARG A 249 35.38 2.89 -12.82
N PRO A 250 34.70 2.11 -13.66
CA PRO A 250 34.53 0.68 -13.45
C PRO A 250 35.88 -0.06 -13.43
N GLY A 251 35.96 -1.11 -12.60
CA GLY A 251 37.19 -1.85 -12.34
C GLY A 251 38.25 -1.14 -11.49
N SER A 252 37.96 0.05 -10.97
CA SER A 252 38.84 0.70 -10.00
C SER A 252 38.64 0.14 -8.58
N PRO A 253 39.66 0.20 -7.70
CA PRO A 253 39.49 -0.16 -6.29
C PRO A 253 38.42 0.65 -5.55
N ALA A 254 38.09 1.85 -6.05
CA ALA A 254 36.98 2.65 -5.52
C ALA A 254 35.62 2.03 -5.88
N MET A 255 35.47 1.45 -7.08
CA MET A 255 34.25 0.74 -7.47
C MET A 255 34.02 -0.48 -6.57
N ASP A 256 35.06 -1.26 -6.26
CA ASP A 256 34.94 -2.42 -5.38
C ASP A 256 34.44 -2.03 -3.97
N LYS A 257 34.96 -0.92 -3.44
CA LYS A 257 34.49 -0.36 -2.16
C LYS A 257 33.02 0.05 -2.23
N LEU A 258 32.58 0.65 -3.34
CA LEU A 258 31.18 1.04 -3.53
C LEU A 258 30.26 -0.19 -3.68
N LEU A 259 30.68 -1.23 -4.40
CA LEU A 259 29.92 -2.48 -4.51
C LEU A 259 29.81 -3.18 -3.16
N ASN A 260 30.88 -3.17 -2.34
CA ASN A 260 30.81 -3.67 -0.97
C ASN A 260 29.85 -2.85 -0.10
N ALA A 261 29.92 -1.52 -0.17
CA ALA A 261 28.97 -0.65 0.52
C ALA A 261 27.52 -0.91 0.08
N ALA A 262 27.30 -1.14 -1.22
CA ALA A 262 25.99 -1.49 -1.77
C ALA A 262 25.46 -2.81 -1.20
N ARG A 263 26.31 -3.83 -1.04
CA ARG A 263 25.94 -5.13 -0.44
C ARG A 263 25.45 -4.98 1.01
N GLU A 264 26.05 -4.07 1.76
CA GLU A 264 25.68 -3.82 3.16
C GLU A 264 24.44 -2.92 3.26
N GLU A 265 24.29 -1.97 2.34
CA GLU A 265 23.24 -0.97 2.39
C GLU A 265 21.90 -1.50 1.85
N LEU A 266 21.89 -2.16 0.69
CA LEU A 266 20.64 -2.58 0.02
C LEU A 266 19.73 -3.45 0.90
N PRO A 267 20.24 -4.44 1.67
CA PRO A 267 19.39 -5.25 2.53
C PRO A 267 18.65 -4.47 3.62
N ARG A 268 19.14 -3.29 4.00
CA ARG A 268 18.47 -2.44 5.00
C ARG A 268 17.15 -1.88 4.49
N HIS A 269 16.98 -1.82 3.17
CA HIS A 269 15.78 -1.35 2.46
C HIS A 269 14.82 -2.49 2.09
N PHE A 270 15.12 -3.75 2.43
CA PHE A 270 14.21 -4.90 2.21
C PHE A 270 13.06 -4.97 3.23
N ARG A 271 12.42 -3.83 3.48
CA ARG A 271 11.31 -3.64 4.41
C ARG A 271 9.96 -3.44 3.69
N GLY A 272 9.94 -3.73 2.39
CA GLY A 272 8.77 -3.58 1.52
C GLY A 272 8.64 -2.24 0.81
N GLU A 273 9.69 -1.44 0.82
CA GLU A 273 9.78 -0.17 0.09
C GLU A 273 10.10 -0.39 -1.40
N TYR A 274 9.41 -1.34 -2.02
CA TYR A 274 9.71 -1.77 -3.39
C TYR A 274 9.02 -0.90 -4.45
N GLY A 275 8.07 -0.04 -4.06
CA GLY A 275 7.14 0.62 -4.98
C GLY A 275 6.20 -0.36 -5.69
N ALA A 276 6.17 -1.62 -5.24
CA ALA A 276 5.47 -2.72 -5.84
C ALA A 276 5.06 -3.74 -4.77
N LYS A 277 4.04 -4.54 -5.06
CA LYS A 277 3.61 -5.65 -4.21
C LYS A 277 3.42 -6.94 -5.00
N LEU A 278 3.51 -8.06 -4.30
CA LEU A 278 3.17 -9.36 -4.83
C LEU A 278 1.66 -9.57 -4.77
N ALA A 279 1.05 -9.96 -5.88
CA ALA A 279 -0.32 -10.47 -5.92
C ALA A 279 -0.34 -11.89 -6.49
N VAL A 280 -1.40 -12.62 -6.16
CA VAL A 280 -1.65 -13.95 -6.74
C VAL A 280 -2.11 -13.77 -8.17
N VAL A 281 -1.56 -14.59 -9.06
CA VAL A 281 -1.96 -14.68 -10.45
C VAL A 281 -2.96 -15.83 -10.58
N ASP A 282 -4.14 -15.55 -11.11
CA ASP A 282 -5.16 -16.58 -11.34
C ASP A 282 -4.80 -17.52 -12.50
N ARG A 283 -5.73 -18.40 -12.87
CA ARG A 283 -5.53 -19.36 -13.97
C ARG A 283 -5.44 -18.70 -15.34
N ASP A 284 -6.05 -17.53 -15.49
CA ASP A 284 -6.13 -16.78 -16.73
C ASP A 284 -4.97 -15.78 -16.88
N GLY A 285 -4.10 -15.69 -15.87
CA GLY A 285 -2.94 -14.80 -15.86
C GLY A 285 -3.21 -13.42 -15.27
N ASN A 286 -4.40 -13.18 -14.70
CA ASN A 286 -4.75 -11.89 -14.12
C ASN A 286 -4.29 -11.78 -12.67
N LEU A 287 -3.94 -10.55 -12.25
CA LEU A 287 -3.62 -10.24 -10.87
C LEU A 287 -4.90 -10.22 -10.01
N LEU A 288 -4.95 -11.07 -8.99
CA LEU A 288 -6.01 -11.09 -7.99
C LEU A 288 -5.77 -10.01 -6.94
N ARG A 289 -6.32 -8.83 -7.23
CA ARG A 289 -6.33 -7.63 -6.38
C ARG A 289 -7.55 -7.52 -5.46
N GLY A 290 -8.43 -8.51 -5.54
CA GLY A 290 -9.67 -8.61 -4.77
C GLY A 290 -10.32 -9.97 -4.99
N HIS A 291 -11.44 -10.21 -4.33
CA HIS A 291 -12.29 -11.34 -4.69
C HIS A 291 -12.97 -11.06 -6.05
N PRO A 292 -12.84 -11.95 -7.04
CA PRO A 292 -13.40 -11.73 -8.37
C PRO A 292 -14.93 -11.69 -8.31
N ASN A 293 -15.55 -10.81 -9.12
CA ASN A 293 -17.00 -10.71 -9.28
C ASN A 293 -17.78 -10.39 -7.98
N THR A 294 -17.20 -9.62 -7.06
CA THR A 294 -17.80 -9.33 -5.74
C THR A 294 -18.38 -7.93 -5.59
N ASP A 295 -18.34 -7.08 -6.62
CA ASP A 295 -18.74 -5.68 -6.48
C ASP A 295 -20.23 -5.49 -6.15
N ASP A 296 -21.10 -6.33 -6.72
CA ASP A 296 -22.51 -6.35 -6.32
C ASP A 296 -22.70 -6.81 -4.87
N ALA A 297 -21.99 -7.86 -4.45
CA ALA A 297 -22.04 -8.35 -3.07
C ALA A 297 -21.56 -7.29 -2.08
N LYS A 298 -20.48 -6.56 -2.39
CA LYS A 298 -19.96 -5.44 -1.57
C LYS A 298 -21.01 -4.35 -1.43
N ARG A 299 -21.60 -3.90 -2.55
CA ARG A 299 -22.66 -2.88 -2.55
C ARG A 299 -23.85 -3.33 -1.69
N ARG A 300 -24.34 -4.55 -1.88
CA ARG A 300 -25.45 -5.11 -1.10
C ARG A 300 -25.13 -5.18 0.39
N TYR A 301 -23.91 -5.54 0.75
CA TYR A 301 -23.46 -5.55 2.14
C TYR A 301 -23.48 -4.14 2.75
N LEU A 302 -22.90 -3.16 2.06
CA LEU A 302 -22.85 -1.76 2.53
C LEU A 302 -24.25 -1.16 2.69
N GLU A 303 -25.12 -1.36 1.70
CA GLU A 303 -26.53 -0.91 1.79
C GLU A 303 -27.29 -1.61 2.93
N ALA A 304 -27.00 -2.89 3.21
CA ALA A 304 -27.64 -3.60 4.30
C ALA A 304 -27.20 -3.02 5.67
N VAL A 305 -25.91 -2.72 5.82
CA VAL A 305 -25.36 -2.06 7.02
C VAL A 305 -25.99 -0.68 7.20
N GLU A 306 -26.13 0.10 6.14
CA GLU A 306 -26.77 1.43 6.18
C GLU A 306 -28.24 1.34 6.60
N ARG A 307 -29.04 0.47 5.96
CA ARG A 307 -30.44 0.25 6.34
C ARG A 307 -30.59 -0.24 7.78
N ALA A 308 -29.64 -1.04 8.26
CA ALA A 308 -29.65 -1.54 9.63
C ALA A 308 -29.33 -0.44 10.64
N ALA A 309 -28.40 0.47 10.32
CA ALA A 309 -28.13 1.66 11.11
C ALA A 309 -29.37 2.57 11.22
N GLU A 310 -30.06 2.81 10.09
CA GLU A 310 -31.30 3.60 10.06
C GLU A 310 -32.40 3.00 10.95
N ARG A 311 -32.63 1.68 10.87
CA ARG A 311 -33.62 0.98 11.72
C ARG A 311 -33.34 1.14 13.21
N ASN A 312 -32.07 1.23 13.59
CA ASN A 312 -31.66 1.35 14.98
C ASN A 312 -31.71 2.79 15.51
N GLY A 313 -32.24 3.75 14.73
CA GLY A 313 -32.33 5.15 15.15
C GLY A 313 -30.96 5.83 15.30
N ALA A 314 -29.89 5.21 14.79
CA ALA A 314 -28.62 5.87 14.60
C ALA A 314 -28.81 6.85 13.43
N GLY A 315 -29.17 8.10 13.75
CA GLY A 315 -29.42 9.15 12.76
C GLY A 315 -28.34 9.18 11.68
N ALA A 316 -28.79 9.45 10.45
CA ALA A 316 -28.09 9.25 9.19
C ALA A 316 -26.58 9.59 9.21
N SER A 317 -25.84 8.72 8.53
CA SER A 317 -24.41 8.66 8.36
C SER A 317 -23.64 8.07 9.55
N PRO A 318 -23.14 6.82 9.44
CA PRO A 318 -21.98 6.41 10.20
C PRO A 318 -20.78 7.20 9.70
N THR A 319 -20.76 8.52 9.90
CA THR A 319 -19.49 9.21 10.08
C THR A 319 -18.83 8.47 11.22
N ILE A 320 -17.79 7.71 10.87
CA ILE A 320 -16.92 6.94 11.77
C ILE A 320 -16.82 7.72 13.07
N ARG A 321 -17.61 7.36 14.09
CA ARG A 321 -17.49 7.99 15.40
C ARG A 321 -16.10 7.57 15.86
N THR A 322 -15.20 8.54 15.93
CA THR A 322 -13.88 8.41 16.53
C THR A 322 -14.05 7.86 17.93
N ALA A 323 -13.89 6.56 18.09
CA ALA A 323 -13.84 5.91 19.38
C ALA A 323 -12.55 6.38 20.06
N THR A 324 -12.68 7.33 20.97
CA THR A 324 -11.56 7.97 21.69
C THR A 324 -11.11 7.21 22.94
N THR A 325 -11.54 5.96 23.15
CA THR A 325 -11.18 5.19 24.34
C THR A 325 -10.17 4.09 24.02
N SER A 326 -8.96 4.25 24.55
CA SER A 326 -7.80 3.35 24.41
C SER A 326 -7.89 2.05 25.22
N GLN A 327 -9.09 1.53 25.50
CA GLN A 327 -9.20 0.23 26.17
C GLN A 327 -9.03 -0.88 25.13
N ALA A 328 -8.19 -1.86 25.48
CA ALA A 328 -7.96 -3.05 24.69
C ALA A 328 -9.26 -3.87 24.63
N VAL A 329 -10.07 -3.61 23.61
CA VAL A 329 -11.27 -4.38 23.33
C VAL A 329 -10.85 -5.60 22.52
N ASP A 330 -11.25 -6.77 23.00
CA ASP A 330 -11.23 -7.99 22.20
C ASP A 330 -11.98 -7.75 20.89
N VAL A 331 -11.27 -7.85 19.77
CA VAL A 331 -11.79 -7.64 18.41
C VAL A 331 -12.74 -8.77 18.05
N ALA A 332 -13.93 -8.76 18.66
CA ALA A 332 -15.10 -9.34 18.05
C ALA A 332 -15.42 -8.50 16.79
N PRO A 333 -15.84 -9.13 15.67
CA PRO A 333 -16.30 -8.38 14.50
C PRO A 333 -17.37 -7.39 14.97
N ARG A 334 -17.23 -6.09 14.61
CA ARG A 334 -18.17 -5.01 14.96
C ARG A 334 -19.58 -5.57 15.11
N GLN A 335 -20.00 -5.81 16.35
CA GLN A 335 -21.26 -6.51 16.60
C GLN A 335 -22.46 -5.62 16.25
N ASP A 336 -22.22 -4.32 16.09
CA ASP A 336 -23.22 -3.27 15.98
C ASP A 336 -23.66 -2.91 14.56
N THR A 337 -23.35 -3.73 13.53
CA THR A 337 -23.87 -3.46 12.17
C THR A 337 -25.40 -3.42 12.09
N GLY A 338 -26.11 -3.87 13.13
CA GLY A 338 -27.57 -3.99 13.16
C GLY A 338 -28.12 -5.13 12.30
N LEU A 339 -27.25 -5.86 11.60
CA LEU A 339 -27.60 -7.07 10.86
C LEU A 339 -27.69 -8.26 11.81
N SER A 340 -28.66 -9.15 11.55
CA SER A 340 -28.69 -10.47 12.20
C SER A 340 -27.43 -11.27 11.85
N GLN A 341 -27.02 -12.20 12.72
CA GLN A 341 -25.83 -13.01 12.48
C GLN A 341 -25.93 -13.79 11.16
N ALA A 342 -27.08 -14.41 10.87
CA ALA A 342 -27.30 -15.19 9.66
C ALA A 342 -27.26 -14.32 8.37
N GLU A 343 -27.86 -13.12 8.41
CA GLU A 343 -27.81 -12.18 7.28
C GLU A 343 -26.37 -11.70 7.03
N ARG A 344 -25.65 -11.36 8.12
CA ARG A 344 -24.25 -10.96 8.06
C ARG A 344 -23.38 -12.05 7.47
N ASP A 345 -23.53 -13.29 7.93
CA ASP A 345 -22.73 -14.42 7.44
C ASP A 345 -23.01 -14.71 5.97
N SER A 346 -24.27 -14.62 5.54
CA SER A 346 -24.66 -14.77 4.13
C SER A 346 -24.03 -13.69 3.24
N LEU A 347 -24.12 -12.42 3.63
CA LEU A 347 -23.54 -11.31 2.87
C LEU A 347 -22.02 -11.38 2.85
N LEU A 348 -21.38 -11.68 3.98
CA LEU A 348 -19.92 -11.82 4.06
C LEU A 348 -19.41 -12.99 3.22
N ALA A 349 -20.14 -14.11 3.15
CA ALA A 349 -19.80 -15.22 2.27
C ALA A 349 -19.84 -14.81 0.80
N ALA A 350 -20.81 -13.99 0.41
CA ALA A 350 -20.91 -13.45 -0.95
C ALA A 350 -19.79 -12.44 -1.29
N VAL A 351 -19.36 -11.64 -0.31
CA VAL A 351 -18.23 -10.69 -0.48
C VAL A 351 -16.87 -11.41 -0.52
N HIS A 352 -16.76 -12.58 0.10
CA HIS A 352 -15.50 -13.31 0.25
C HIS A 352 -15.55 -14.76 -0.26
N PRO A 353 -15.88 -14.99 -1.54
CA PRO A 353 -16.04 -16.34 -2.10
C PRO A 353 -14.76 -17.17 -2.07
N LEU A 354 -13.59 -16.50 -2.08
CA LEU A 354 -12.29 -17.17 -1.99
C LEU A 354 -11.70 -17.15 -0.58
N ARG A 355 -12.43 -16.72 0.47
CA ARG A 355 -11.82 -16.61 1.79
C ARG A 355 -11.49 -17.99 2.36
N ARG A 356 -10.28 -18.13 2.87
CA ARG A 356 -9.88 -19.30 3.67
C ARG A 356 -10.62 -19.33 5.01
N LYS A 357 -10.91 -20.54 5.46
CA LYS A 357 -11.41 -20.79 6.83
C LYS A 357 -10.35 -20.46 7.87
N GLU A 358 -9.10 -20.86 7.62
CA GLU A 358 -7.98 -20.67 8.52
C GLU A 358 -6.93 -19.73 7.91
N PRO A 359 -6.37 -18.80 8.72
CA PRO A 359 -5.28 -17.94 8.27
C PRO A 359 -4.03 -18.78 7.96
N ARG A 360 -3.19 -18.28 7.05
CA ARG A 360 -1.87 -18.87 6.80
C ARG A 360 -0.95 -18.66 8.01
N THR A 361 -0.11 -19.64 8.30
CA THR A 361 0.96 -19.50 9.29
C THR A 361 2.21 -18.91 8.65
N CYS A 362 3.19 -18.51 9.46
CA CYS A 362 4.47 -18.02 8.94
C CYS A 362 5.21 -19.14 8.17
N THR A 363 5.18 -20.36 8.71
CA THR A 363 5.78 -21.55 8.11
C THR A 363 5.19 -21.96 6.77
N ASP A 364 3.93 -21.63 6.48
CA ASP A 364 3.34 -21.91 5.17
C ASP A 364 4.15 -21.25 4.02
N CYS A 365 4.65 -20.03 4.24
CA CYS A 365 5.36 -19.22 3.25
C CYS A 365 6.89 -19.18 3.43
N HIS A 366 7.38 -19.53 4.62
CA HIS A 366 8.78 -19.30 5.00
C HIS A 366 9.49 -20.58 5.42
N ARG A 367 9.31 -21.63 4.63
CA ARG A 367 10.00 -22.91 4.78
C ARG A 367 10.81 -23.21 3.53
N SER A 368 11.87 -24.01 3.66
CA SER A 368 12.71 -24.38 2.51
C SER A 368 12.05 -25.40 1.59
N ASP A 369 11.14 -26.23 2.10
CA ASP A 369 10.43 -27.27 1.37
C ASP A 369 8.93 -26.98 1.30
N GLN A 370 8.31 -27.15 0.13
CA GLN A 370 6.87 -26.92 -0.08
C GLN A 370 6.37 -25.51 0.33
N SER A 371 7.24 -24.49 0.28
CA SER A 371 6.83 -23.10 0.48
C SER A 371 5.67 -22.73 -0.45
N LEU A 372 4.69 -21.99 0.08
CA LEU A 372 3.65 -21.38 -0.75
C LEU A 372 4.24 -20.34 -1.72
N ILE A 373 5.40 -19.77 -1.39
CA ILE A 373 6.07 -18.75 -2.20
C ILE A 373 7.35 -19.34 -2.76
N ASP A 374 7.42 -19.44 -4.09
CA ASP A 374 8.68 -19.65 -4.78
C ASP A 374 9.38 -18.29 -4.91
N PHE A 375 10.19 -17.95 -3.90
CA PHE A 375 10.90 -16.68 -3.85
C PHE A 375 11.85 -16.49 -5.06
N LYS A 376 12.42 -17.58 -5.57
CA LYS A 376 13.32 -17.51 -6.73
C LYS A 376 12.53 -17.18 -8.00
N ALA A 377 11.37 -17.80 -8.19
CA ALA A 377 10.51 -17.53 -9.34
C ALA A 377 10.01 -16.08 -9.41
N ILE A 378 9.87 -15.40 -8.28
CA ILE A 378 9.49 -13.97 -8.22
C ILE A 378 10.70 -13.01 -8.25
N GLY A 379 11.89 -13.50 -8.57
CA GLY A 379 13.09 -12.68 -8.73
C GLY A 379 13.78 -12.26 -7.42
N MET A 380 13.55 -12.96 -6.30
CA MET A 380 14.31 -12.67 -5.07
C MET A 380 15.75 -13.17 -5.18
N PRO A 381 16.75 -12.35 -4.85
CA PRO A 381 18.15 -12.77 -4.89
C PRO A 381 18.46 -13.87 -3.85
N GLY A 382 19.37 -14.79 -4.17
CA GLY A 382 19.66 -15.99 -3.36
C GLY A 382 19.86 -15.73 -1.86
N PRO A 383 20.80 -14.86 -1.44
CA PRO A 383 21.00 -14.52 -0.03
C PRO A 383 19.76 -13.96 0.66
N ARG A 384 18.86 -13.32 -0.09
CA ARG A 384 17.57 -12.86 0.45
C ARG A 384 16.59 -14.03 0.59
N VAL A 385 16.54 -14.96 -0.35
CA VAL A 385 15.77 -16.21 -0.20
C VAL A 385 16.21 -16.94 1.06
N ASP A 386 17.51 -17.13 1.27
CA ASP A 386 18.06 -17.80 2.46
C ASP A 386 17.62 -17.14 3.76
N ALA A 387 17.64 -15.81 3.81
CA ALA A 387 17.16 -15.03 4.95
C ALA A 387 15.63 -15.14 5.18
N LEU A 388 14.86 -15.44 4.14
CA LEU A 388 13.40 -15.54 4.19
C LEU A 388 12.89 -16.96 4.49
N VAL A 389 13.61 -18.03 4.15
CA VAL A 389 13.09 -19.41 4.28
C VAL A 389 13.44 -20.10 5.60
N ASN A 390 14.26 -19.49 6.46
CA ASN A 390 14.62 -20.09 7.76
C ASN A 390 14.99 -19.08 8.87
N PRO A 391 14.28 -17.97 9.10
CA PRO A 391 14.63 -17.12 10.22
C PRO A 391 14.07 -17.69 11.51
N VAL A 392 14.95 -17.80 12.51
CA VAL A 392 14.63 -18.14 13.90
C VAL A 392 13.43 -17.35 14.43
N VAL A 393 13.29 -16.10 13.98
CA VAL A 393 12.21 -15.18 14.30
C VAL A 393 10.82 -15.76 14.00
N PHE A 394 10.63 -16.51 12.91
CA PHE A 394 9.29 -17.03 12.57
C PHE A 394 8.82 -18.11 13.54
N ARG A 395 9.71 -19.00 13.95
CA ARG A 395 9.42 -19.99 15.00
C ARG A 395 9.05 -19.30 16.32
N MET A 396 9.73 -18.20 16.65
CA MET A 396 9.42 -17.41 17.84
C MET A 396 8.02 -16.79 17.75
N ILE A 397 7.64 -16.23 16.61
CA ILE A 397 6.30 -15.65 16.40
C ILE A 397 5.21 -16.72 16.48
N GLU A 398 5.44 -17.88 15.87
CA GLU A 398 4.47 -18.98 15.91
C GLU A 398 4.25 -19.49 17.34
N HIS A 399 5.33 -19.59 18.13
CA HIS A 399 5.20 -19.91 19.55
C HIS A 399 4.34 -18.87 20.30
N ILE A 400 4.54 -17.58 20.03
CA ILE A 400 3.71 -16.51 20.61
C ILE A 400 2.25 -16.66 20.18
N GLY A 401 1.98 -16.89 18.89
CA GLY A 401 0.63 -17.10 18.37
C GLY A 401 -0.07 -18.35 18.93
N GLN A 402 0.70 -19.35 19.38
CA GLN A 402 0.21 -20.55 20.07
C GLN A 402 0.06 -20.36 21.58
N GLY A 403 0.26 -19.14 22.10
CA GLY A 403 0.18 -18.83 23.54
C GLY A 403 1.34 -19.37 24.37
N ARG A 404 2.45 -19.79 23.75
CA ARG A 404 3.64 -20.25 24.48
C ARG A 404 4.41 -19.06 25.02
N ALA A 405 4.84 -19.15 26.28
CA ALA A 405 5.63 -18.11 26.91
C ALA A 405 6.95 -17.88 26.16
N PHE A 406 7.30 -16.62 25.97
CA PHE A 406 8.57 -16.22 25.39
C PHE A 406 9.69 -16.41 26.43
N GLY A 407 10.46 -17.48 26.27
CA GLY A 407 11.75 -17.59 26.96
C GLY A 407 12.80 -16.81 26.19
N LEU A 408 13.32 -15.72 26.78
CA LEU A 408 14.62 -15.20 26.34
C LEU A 408 15.63 -16.35 26.48
N PRO A 409 16.50 -16.59 25.48
CA PRO A 409 17.56 -17.58 25.61
C PRO A 409 18.31 -17.37 26.93
N ASP A 410 18.72 -18.45 27.59
CA ASP A 410 19.27 -18.36 28.94
C ASP A 410 20.53 -17.48 29.03
N PHE A 411 21.26 -17.25 27.92
CA PHE A 411 22.38 -16.31 27.88
C PHE A 411 21.98 -14.83 27.90
N MET A 412 20.71 -14.50 27.58
CA MET A 412 20.13 -13.15 27.71
C MET A 412 19.49 -12.91 29.08
N ARG A 413 19.27 -13.97 29.86
CA ARG A 413 18.95 -13.85 31.28
C ARG A 413 20.27 -13.56 31.96
N GLU A 414 20.46 -12.32 32.39
CA GLU A 414 21.70 -11.84 33.00
C GLU A 414 22.27 -12.86 33.99
N ASN A 415 23.59 -13.06 33.94
CA ASN A 415 24.41 -13.82 34.89
C ASN A 415 24.34 -13.28 36.36
N GLY A 416 23.28 -12.58 36.74
CA GLY A 416 23.20 -11.73 37.94
C GLY A 416 22.34 -12.24 39.09
N SER A 417 21.48 -13.23 38.88
CA SER A 417 20.77 -13.87 39.99
C SER A 417 21.26 -15.30 40.14
N THR A 418 22.30 -15.47 40.96
CA THR A 418 22.51 -16.72 41.69
C THR A 418 21.14 -17.18 42.19
N PRO A 419 20.73 -18.45 41.97
CA PRO A 419 19.47 -18.93 42.48
C PRO A 419 19.46 -18.65 43.99
N THR A 420 18.65 -17.70 44.45
CA THR A 420 18.38 -17.54 45.87
C THR A 420 17.92 -18.91 46.31
N SER A 421 18.72 -19.56 47.17
CA SER A 421 18.37 -20.89 47.67
C SER A 421 16.96 -20.77 48.22
N GLN A 422 16.07 -21.60 47.69
CA GLN A 422 14.74 -21.74 48.25
C GLN A 422 14.94 -22.13 49.70
N SER A 423 14.70 -21.18 50.60
CA SER A 423 14.62 -21.41 52.03
C SER A 423 13.53 -22.45 52.23
N THR A 424 13.94 -23.64 52.65
CA THR A 424 13.06 -24.70 53.14
C THR A 424 12.27 -24.16 54.32
N GLU A 425 11.08 -23.62 54.06
CA GLU A 425 10.07 -23.47 55.10
C GLU A 425 9.72 -24.87 55.60
N THR A 426 10.09 -25.11 56.86
CA THR A 426 9.69 -26.31 57.60
C THR A 426 8.24 -26.11 58.02
N PRO A 427 7.33 -27.08 57.77
CA PRO A 427 5.95 -26.96 58.21
C PRO A 427 5.89 -27.01 59.74
N ARG A 428 5.10 -26.11 60.34
CA ARG A 428 4.66 -26.20 61.74
C ARG A 428 3.29 -26.83 61.83
#